data_AF-A0A2E1U990-F1
#
_entry.id   AF-A0A2E1U990-F1
#
_cell.length_a   1.000
_cell.length_b   1.000
_cell.length_c   1.000
_cell.angle_alpha   90.00
_cell.angle_beta   90.00
_cell.angle_gamma   90.00
#
_symmetry.space_group_name_H-M   'P 1'
#
loop_
_entity.id
_entity.type
_entity.pdbx_description
1 polymer ?
#
loop_
_entity_poly.entity_id
_entity_poly.type
_entity_poly.pdbx_seq_one_letter_code
_entity_poly.pdbx_strand_id
1 'polypeptide(L)'
;MNHDFLSHRDARSTGAFDYRTPSAQFRCREGVLSIRPVGPEFGVREEEVVLAELESCLQQVGRRLRAVALDMTDIATPKSHGLKFCFELSRRAKRDHAAMSIRVGTTAWVDAFELLHSGDAFTIEYVPLGAGRQGDWVQDKPTVTSTGWAAGS
;
A
#
# COMPACT_ATOMS: atom_id res chain seq x y z
N MET A 1 24.44 24.45 25.32
CA MET A 1 24.43 23.00 25.12
C MET A 1 23.74 22.74 23.79
N ASN A 2 24.54 22.43 22.76
CA ASN A 2 24.07 22.12 21.42
C ASN A 2 23.53 20.68 21.43
N HIS A 3 22.25 20.51 21.12
CA HIS A 3 21.71 19.20 20.79
C HIS A 3 21.79 18.98 19.29
N ASP A 4 22.35 17.82 18.95
CA ASP A 4 22.86 17.45 17.66
C ASP A 4 21.84 17.46 16.52
N PHE A 5 22.35 17.97 15.40
CA PHE A 5 21.89 17.72 14.05
C PHE A 5 21.73 16.22 13.79
N LEU A 6 20.49 15.74 13.66
CA LEU A 6 20.20 14.48 12.98
C LEU A 6 19.67 14.78 11.57
N SER A 7 20.61 14.73 10.62
CA SER A 7 20.45 14.27 9.24
C SER A 7 19.13 14.59 8.50
N HIS A 8 18.89 15.87 8.19
CA HIS A 8 17.99 16.31 7.11
C HIS A 8 18.73 16.54 5.78
N ARG A 9 19.83 15.82 5.54
CA ARG A 9 20.65 15.97 4.34
C ARG A 9 20.53 14.69 3.53
N ASP A 10 19.52 14.66 2.64
CA ASP A 10 19.48 13.93 1.35
C ASP A 10 18.05 13.70 0.78
N ALA A 11 17.01 14.27 1.41
CA ALA A 11 15.64 14.20 0.84
C ALA A 11 15.43 15.08 -0.42
N ARG A 12 16.41 15.91 -0.82
CA ARG A 12 16.25 16.89 -1.92
C ARG A 12 16.62 16.39 -3.32
N SER A 13 17.02 15.13 -3.49
CA SER A 13 17.42 14.58 -4.80
C SER A 13 16.57 13.41 -5.31
N THR A 14 15.80 12.71 -4.47
CA THR A 14 15.16 11.44 -4.83
C THR A 14 13.64 11.44 -4.75
N GLY A 15 13.02 12.41 -4.04
CA GLY A 15 11.58 12.38 -3.75
C GLY A 15 11.18 11.27 -2.76
N ALA A 16 12.16 10.70 -2.05
CA ALA A 16 11.92 9.70 -1.03
C ALA A 16 11.46 10.36 0.28
N PHE A 17 10.54 9.70 0.98
CA PHE A 17 10.08 10.09 2.31
C PHE A 17 9.65 8.87 3.10
N ASP A 18 9.62 8.99 4.42
CA ASP A 18 9.09 7.99 5.35
C ASP A 18 8.53 8.76 6.55
N TYR A 19 7.24 8.62 6.81
CA TYR A 19 6.61 9.23 7.96
C TYR A 19 5.37 8.46 8.40
N ARG A 20 4.92 8.75 9.62
CA ARG A 20 3.84 8.03 10.29
C ARG A 20 2.83 9.00 10.88
N THR A 21 1.56 8.71 10.66
CA THR A 21 0.44 9.29 11.40
C THR A 21 -0.09 8.26 12.42
N PRO A 22 -1.00 8.66 13.32
CA PRO A 22 -1.65 7.71 14.22
C PRO A 22 -2.36 6.56 13.48
N SER A 23 -2.79 6.78 12.23
CA SER A 23 -3.62 5.84 11.47
C SER A 23 -2.86 5.07 10.37
N ALA A 24 -1.70 5.55 9.91
CA ALA A 24 -0.92 4.87 8.88
C ALA A 24 0.56 5.27 8.85
N GLN A 25 1.38 4.40 8.27
CA GLN A 25 2.73 4.70 7.81
C GLN A 25 2.73 4.92 6.30
N PHE A 26 3.44 5.95 5.86
CA PHE A 26 3.64 6.30 4.46
C PHE A 26 5.12 6.30 4.14
N ARG A 27 5.48 5.70 3.01
CA ARG A 27 6.85 5.67 2.55
C ARG A 27 6.89 5.79 1.03
N CYS A 28 7.76 6.65 0.52
CA CYS A 28 8.07 6.72 -0.90
C CYS A 28 9.54 6.39 -1.11
N ARG A 29 9.83 5.45 -2.01
CA ARG A 29 11.18 5.18 -2.52
C ARG A 29 11.09 4.81 -4.00
N GLU A 30 11.94 5.42 -4.81
CA GLU A 30 12.08 5.10 -6.25
C GLU A 30 10.76 5.12 -7.05
N GLY A 31 9.79 5.95 -6.65
CA GLY A 31 8.48 6.05 -7.28
C GLY A 31 7.44 5.05 -6.79
N VAL A 32 7.75 4.23 -5.79
CA VAL A 32 6.81 3.35 -5.10
C VAL A 32 6.29 4.05 -3.85
N LEU A 33 4.99 4.34 -3.81
CA LEU A 33 4.30 4.82 -2.62
C LEU A 33 3.76 3.64 -1.83
N SER A 34 4.39 3.32 -0.70
CA SER A 34 3.92 2.31 0.23
C SER A 34 3.05 2.93 1.33
N ILE A 35 1.91 2.30 1.62
CA ILE A 35 0.94 2.72 2.64
C ILE A 35 0.65 1.51 3.54
N ARG A 36 0.78 1.66 4.85
CA ARG A 36 0.41 0.63 5.82
C ARG A 36 -0.46 1.24 6.92
N PRO A 37 -1.78 0.98 6.95
CA PRO A 37 -2.61 1.37 8.07
C PRO A 37 -2.14 0.74 9.39
N VAL A 38 -2.35 1.46 10.49
CA VAL A 38 -1.94 1.04 11.83
C VAL A 38 -3.13 0.43 12.57
N GLY A 39 -2.89 -0.74 13.17
CA GLY A 39 -3.85 -1.38 14.08
C GLY A 39 -4.66 -2.49 13.41
N PRO A 40 -5.54 -3.16 14.18
CA PRO A 40 -6.29 -4.32 13.70
C PRO A 40 -7.54 -3.97 12.88
N GLU A 41 -7.96 -2.72 12.87
CA GLU A 41 -9.19 -2.25 12.25
C GLU A 41 -8.95 -1.08 11.30
N PHE A 42 -9.78 -0.99 10.25
CA PHE A 42 -9.81 0.14 9.33
C PHE A 42 -11.25 0.65 9.21
N GLY A 43 -11.56 1.72 9.91
CA GLY A 43 -12.88 2.35 9.93
C GLY A 43 -12.90 3.71 9.22
N VAL A 44 -14.00 4.44 9.42
CA VAL A 44 -14.22 5.79 8.86
C VAL A 44 -13.06 6.73 9.20
N ARG A 45 -12.64 6.74 10.46
CA ARG A 45 -11.60 7.65 10.95
C ARG A 45 -10.26 7.35 10.28
N GLU A 46 -9.88 6.09 10.19
CA GLU A 46 -8.62 5.69 9.56
C GLU A 46 -8.65 6.02 8.07
N GLU A 47 -9.77 5.75 7.38
CA GLU A 47 -9.97 6.12 5.98
C GLU A 47 -9.77 7.63 5.75
N GLU A 48 -10.43 8.49 6.55
CA GLU A 48 -10.33 9.94 6.42
C GLU A 48 -8.91 10.47 6.62
N VAL A 49 -8.23 10.00 7.68
CA VAL A 49 -6.84 10.41 7.95
C VAL A 49 -5.92 9.96 6.83
N VAL A 50 -6.08 8.73 6.35
CA VAL A 50 -5.21 8.19 5.30
C VAL A 50 -5.44 8.91 3.98
N LEU A 51 -6.69 9.21 3.61
CA LEU A 51 -7.02 9.93 2.38
C LEU A 51 -6.52 11.38 2.39
N ALA A 52 -6.56 12.05 3.55
CA ALA A 52 -6.02 13.41 3.68
C ALA A 52 -4.50 13.46 3.44
N GLU A 53 -3.77 12.48 3.97
CA GLU A 53 -2.32 12.35 3.80
C GLU A 53 -1.92 11.88 2.40
N LEU A 54 -2.73 10.99 1.81
CA LEU A 54 -2.50 10.43 0.49
C LEU A 54 -2.35 11.50 -0.58
N GLU A 55 -3.19 12.55 -0.55
CA GLU A 55 -3.13 13.60 -1.55
C GLU A 55 -1.79 14.35 -1.51
N SER A 56 -1.31 14.67 -0.30
CA SER A 56 0.01 15.30 -0.10
C SER A 56 1.14 14.39 -0.58
N CYS A 57 1.05 13.09 -0.29
CA CYS A 57 2.00 12.09 -0.77
C CYS A 57 2.03 12.03 -2.31
N LEU A 58 0.88 11.91 -2.96
CA LEU A 58 0.77 11.83 -4.42
C LEU A 58 1.32 13.09 -5.09
N GLN A 59 1.07 14.27 -4.53
CA GLN A 59 1.64 15.53 -5.03
C GLN A 59 3.17 15.57 -4.90
N GLN A 60 3.72 15.07 -3.79
CA GLN A 60 5.16 15.02 -3.57
C GLN A 60 5.89 14.03 -4.49
N VAL A 61 5.29 12.86 -4.75
CA VAL A 61 5.82 11.88 -5.71
C VAL A 61 5.68 12.41 -7.15
N GLY A 62 4.49 12.93 -7.48
CA GLY A 62 4.15 13.51 -8.76
C GLY A 62 4.28 12.50 -9.92
N ARG A 63 4.78 12.98 -11.06
CA ARG A 63 4.97 12.18 -12.29
C ARG A 63 5.92 10.99 -12.16
N ARG A 64 6.59 10.84 -11.02
CA ARG A 64 7.50 9.72 -10.74
C ARG A 64 6.78 8.51 -10.13
N LEU A 65 5.48 8.61 -9.86
CA LEU A 65 4.72 7.50 -9.30
C LEU A 65 4.70 6.35 -10.31
N ARG A 66 5.21 5.19 -9.88
CA ARG A 66 5.27 3.95 -10.66
C ARG A 66 4.36 2.88 -10.07
N ALA A 67 4.25 2.85 -8.74
CA ALA A 67 3.43 1.88 -8.06
C ALA A 67 2.88 2.42 -6.74
N VAL A 68 1.72 1.90 -6.33
CA VAL A 68 1.16 2.03 -4.99
C VAL A 68 1.13 0.65 -4.35
N ALA A 69 1.81 0.50 -3.21
CA ALA A 69 1.82 -0.74 -2.44
C ALA A 69 1.03 -0.53 -1.14
N LEU A 70 -0.13 -1.17 -1.03
CA LEU A 70 -0.96 -1.12 0.17
C LEU A 70 -0.72 -2.37 1.02
N ASP A 71 -0.33 -2.19 2.27
CA ASP A 71 -0.14 -3.28 3.22
C ASP A 71 -1.26 -3.27 4.27
N MET A 72 -2.20 -4.19 4.12
CA MET A 72 -3.33 -4.41 5.03
C MET A 72 -3.09 -5.61 5.96
N THR A 73 -1.86 -6.11 6.10
CA THR A 73 -1.62 -7.36 6.85
C THR A 73 -2.07 -7.28 8.31
N ASP A 74 -1.97 -6.10 8.90
CA ASP A 74 -2.37 -5.88 10.29
C ASP A 74 -3.90 -5.76 10.44
N ILE A 75 -4.65 -5.52 9.36
CA ILE A 75 -6.11 -5.33 9.38
C ILE A 75 -6.81 -6.69 9.29
N ALA A 76 -7.44 -7.10 10.39
CA ALA A 76 -7.95 -8.46 10.53
C ALA A 76 -9.11 -8.79 9.57
N THR A 77 -10.03 -7.83 9.40
CA THR A 77 -11.30 -8.05 8.68
C THR A 77 -11.52 -7.05 7.55
N PRO A 78 -11.94 -7.49 6.35
CA PRO A 78 -12.31 -6.62 5.24
C PRO A 78 -13.67 -5.95 5.48
N LYS A 79 -13.70 -4.88 6.29
CA LYS A 79 -14.90 -4.05 6.47
C LYS A 79 -15.14 -3.20 5.21
N SER A 80 -16.38 -2.72 5.04
CA SER A 80 -16.80 -1.91 3.88
C SER A 80 -15.87 -0.73 3.58
N HIS A 81 -15.41 -0.02 4.62
CA HIS A 81 -14.46 1.09 4.49
C HIS A 81 -13.11 0.65 3.93
N GLY A 82 -12.55 -0.44 4.45
CA GLY A 82 -11.28 -0.98 3.95
C GLY A 82 -11.37 -1.43 2.48
N LEU A 83 -12.46 -2.11 2.11
CA LEU A 83 -12.71 -2.52 0.73
C LEU A 83 -12.87 -1.31 -0.20
N LYS A 84 -13.74 -0.36 0.17
CA LYS A 84 -13.95 0.89 -0.57
C LYS A 84 -12.63 1.64 -0.79
N PHE A 85 -11.81 1.75 0.26
CA PHE A 85 -10.51 2.40 0.22
C PHE A 85 -9.54 1.73 -0.77
N CYS A 86 -9.48 0.39 -0.78
CA CYS A 86 -8.66 -0.36 -1.75
C CYS A 86 -9.06 -0.05 -3.20
N PHE A 87 -10.36 -0.05 -3.51
CA PHE A 87 -10.86 0.31 -4.84
C PHE A 87 -10.68 1.80 -5.19
N GLU A 88 -10.69 2.68 -4.19
CA GLU A 88 -10.41 4.09 -4.42
C GLU A 88 -8.94 4.31 -4.80
N LEU A 89 -8.02 3.67 -4.07
CA LEU A 89 -6.60 3.69 -4.39
C LEU A 89 -6.33 3.12 -5.78
N SER A 90 -7.02 2.05 -6.19
CA SER A 90 -6.80 1.46 -7.51
C SER A 90 -7.23 2.38 -8.64
N ARG A 91 -8.36 3.08 -8.48
CA ARG A 91 -8.80 4.11 -9.43
C ARG A 91 -7.79 5.25 -9.53
N ARG A 92 -7.24 5.71 -8.40
CA ARG A 92 -6.22 6.77 -8.36
C ARG A 92 -4.92 6.31 -9.02
N ALA A 93 -4.40 5.14 -8.66
CA ALA A 93 -3.20 4.56 -9.26
C ALA A 93 -3.36 4.39 -10.78
N LYS A 94 -4.50 3.86 -11.23
CA LYS A 94 -4.80 3.70 -12.66
C LYS A 94 -4.84 5.03 -13.41
N ARG A 95 -5.47 6.07 -12.84
CA ARG A 95 -5.49 7.42 -13.42
C ARG A 95 -4.08 7.98 -13.58
N ASP A 96 -3.20 7.66 -12.64
CA ASP A 96 -1.82 8.14 -12.61
C ASP A 96 -0.85 7.16 -13.31
N HIS A 97 -1.38 6.17 -14.06
CA HIS A 97 -0.64 5.12 -14.77
C HIS A 97 0.32 4.31 -13.89
N ALA A 98 0.04 4.21 -12.60
CA ALA A 98 0.79 3.45 -11.63
C ALA A 98 0.19 2.05 -11.42
N ALA A 99 1.07 1.05 -11.22
CA ALA A 99 0.65 -0.27 -10.78
C ALA A 99 0.12 -0.21 -9.34
N MET A 100 -0.73 -1.17 -8.95
CA MET A 100 -1.17 -1.29 -7.56
C MET A 100 -1.06 -2.73 -7.08
N SER A 101 -0.51 -2.91 -5.88
CA SER A 101 -0.51 -4.17 -5.15
C SER A 101 -1.09 -3.99 -3.76
N ILE A 102 -1.75 -5.04 -3.27
CA ILE A 102 -2.29 -5.10 -1.91
C ILE A 102 -1.77 -6.37 -1.23
N ARG A 103 -1.12 -6.20 -0.08
CA ARG A 103 -0.74 -7.30 0.80
C ARG A 103 -1.77 -7.47 1.91
N VAL A 104 -2.20 -8.70 2.18
CA VAL A 104 -3.26 -9.00 3.18
C VAL A 104 -2.86 -10.16 4.10
N GLY A 105 -3.34 -10.11 5.35
CA GLY A 105 -2.95 -11.04 6.42
C GLY A 105 -3.89 -12.24 6.60
N THR A 106 -5.11 -12.15 6.04
CA THR A 106 -6.18 -13.12 6.21
C THR A 106 -6.81 -13.45 4.86
N THR A 107 -7.25 -14.70 4.67
CA THR A 107 -7.94 -15.12 3.43
C THR A 107 -9.27 -14.42 3.24
N ALA A 108 -9.89 -13.94 4.33
CA ALA A 108 -11.13 -13.16 4.26
C ALA A 108 -11.04 -11.97 3.29
N TRP A 109 -9.89 -11.31 3.21
CA TRP A 109 -9.66 -10.25 2.22
C TRP A 109 -9.66 -10.75 0.79
N VAL A 110 -9.00 -11.89 0.54
CA VAL A 110 -8.97 -12.53 -0.78
C VAL A 110 -10.39 -12.90 -1.20
N ASP A 111 -11.12 -13.59 -0.34
CA ASP A 111 -12.52 -13.99 -0.56
C ASP A 111 -13.41 -12.78 -0.86
N ALA A 112 -13.22 -11.68 -0.11
CA ALA A 112 -13.97 -10.43 -0.33
C ALA A 112 -13.65 -9.77 -1.68
N PHE A 113 -12.39 -9.77 -2.09
CA PHE A 113 -11.99 -9.22 -3.39
C PHE A 113 -12.45 -10.08 -4.56
N GLU A 114 -12.52 -11.40 -4.40
CA GLU A 114 -13.10 -12.31 -5.39
C GLU A 114 -14.61 -12.09 -5.54
N LEU A 115 -15.34 -12.01 -4.42
CA LEU A 115 -16.78 -11.76 -4.41
C LEU A 115 -17.14 -10.41 -5.08
N LEU A 116 -16.29 -9.40 -4.88
CA LEU A 116 -16.45 -8.08 -5.50
C LEU A 116 -15.93 -8.01 -6.94
N HIS A 117 -15.47 -9.13 -7.52
CA HIS A 117 -14.93 -9.21 -8.87
C HIS A 117 -13.83 -8.16 -9.11
N SER A 118 -12.89 -8.06 -8.16
CA SER A 118 -11.80 -7.09 -8.22
C SER A 118 -11.01 -7.12 -9.53
N GLY A 119 -10.98 -8.27 -10.22
CA GLY A 119 -10.43 -8.40 -11.57
C GLY A 119 -9.00 -7.89 -11.64
N ASP A 120 -8.70 -7.07 -12.66
CA ASP A 120 -7.37 -6.50 -12.89
C ASP A 120 -7.15 -5.17 -12.14
N ALA A 121 -7.96 -4.86 -11.11
CA ALA A 121 -7.85 -3.58 -10.41
C ALA A 121 -6.52 -3.43 -9.65
N PHE A 122 -5.98 -4.53 -9.11
CA PHE A 122 -4.73 -4.57 -8.37
C PHE A 122 -4.26 -6.02 -8.22
N THR A 123 -2.96 -6.21 -7.96
CA THR A 123 -2.41 -7.51 -7.61
C THR A 123 -2.58 -7.77 -6.10
N ILE A 124 -2.93 -9.00 -5.70
CA ILE A 124 -3.12 -9.37 -4.30
C ILE A 124 -1.99 -10.31 -3.87
N GLU A 125 -1.37 -10.02 -2.72
CA GLU A 125 -0.39 -10.88 -2.06
C GLU A 125 -0.95 -11.32 -0.70
N TYR A 126 -1.19 -12.61 -0.50
CA TYR A 126 -1.59 -13.15 0.79
C TYR A 126 -0.36 -13.59 1.60
N VAL A 127 -0.20 -13.04 2.81
CA VAL A 127 0.89 -13.36 3.73
C VAL A 127 0.29 -13.72 5.09
N PRO A 128 0.26 -15.01 5.49
CA PRO A 128 -0.35 -15.42 6.75
C PRO A 128 0.22 -14.69 7.96
N LEU A 129 -0.67 -14.22 8.85
CA LEU A 129 -0.29 -13.68 10.16
C LEU A 129 0.56 -14.71 10.93
N GLY A 130 1.83 -14.38 11.17
CA GLY A 130 2.79 -15.24 11.88
C GLY A 130 3.90 -15.85 11.01
N ALA A 131 3.81 -15.76 9.68
CA ALA A 131 4.84 -16.27 8.76
C ALA A 131 6.06 -15.34 8.60
N GLY A 132 6.06 -14.16 9.23
CA GLY A 132 7.18 -13.21 9.13
C GLY A 132 6.95 -11.93 9.89
N ARG A 133 7.05 -11.97 11.23
CA ARG A 133 7.32 -10.75 12.02
C ARG A 133 8.83 -10.59 12.21
N GLN A 134 9.48 -10.01 11.21
CA GLN A 134 10.73 -9.30 11.44
C GLN A 134 10.79 -8.09 10.51
N GLY A 135 10.40 -6.94 11.05
CA GLY A 135 11.06 -5.63 10.86
C GLY A 135 11.14 -4.97 9.48
N ASP A 136 11.11 -5.71 8.38
CA ASP A 136 11.50 -5.15 7.09
C ASP A 136 10.35 -5.20 6.11
N TRP A 137 10.05 -4.01 5.59
CA TRP A 137 9.45 -3.85 4.29
C TRP A 137 10.16 -4.78 3.30
N VAL A 138 9.52 -5.92 3.02
CA VAL A 138 10.00 -6.90 2.04
C VAL A 138 10.36 -6.13 0.78
N GLN A 139 11.64 -6.25 0.42
CA GLN A 139 12.29 -5.57 -0.70
C GLN A 139 11.37 -5.47 -1.91
N ASP A 140 11.30 -4.28 -2.50
CA ASP A 140 10.74 -4.03 -3.82
C ASP A 140 11.43 -4.95 -4.85
N LYS A 141 10.87 -6.14 -5.04
CA LYS A 141 11.14 -6.97 -6.21
C LYS A 141 9.83 -7.06 -6.99
N PRO A 142 9.84 -6.73 -8.30
CA PRO A 142 8.68 -6.95 -9.14
C PRO A 142 8.46 -8.46 -9.24
N THR A 143 7.45 -8.97 -8.53
CA THR A 143 6.97 -10.33 -8.74
C THR A 143 6.23 -10.34 -10.07
N VAL A 144 6.90 -10.85 -11.11
CA VAL A 144 6.26 -11.21 -12.37
C VAL A 144 5.45 -12.48 -12.12
N THR A 145 4.16 -12.34 -11.86
CA THR A 145 3.24 -13.50 -11.87
C THR A 145 2.66 -13.64 -13.28
N SER A 146 3.22 -14.60 -14.02
CA SER A 146 2.68 -15.11 -15.27
C SER A 146 1.32 -15.76 -15.03
N THR A 147 0.24 -15.19 -15.58
CA THR A 147 -1.05 -15.87 -15.74
C THR A 147 -1.10 -16.54 -17.12
N GLY A 148 -0.40 -17.66 -17.25
CA GLY A 148 -0.57 -18.57 -18.38
C GLY A 148 -1.76 -19.50 -18.14
N TRP A 149 -2.95 -19.13 -18.60
CA TRP A 149 -4.06 -20.08 -18.72
C TRP A 149 -3.76 -20.97 -19.92
N ALA A 150 -3.33 -22.20 -19.66
CA ALA A 150 -3.22 -23.23 -20.69
C ALA A 150 -4.63 -23.61 -21.17
N ALA A 151 -4.95 -23.23 -22.41
CA ALA A 151 -6.02 -23.84 -23.16
C ALA A 151 -5.62 -25.29 -23.47
N GLY A 152 -6.25 -26.24 -22.77
CA GLY A 152 -6.19 -27.67 -23.10
C GLY A 152 -7.15 -27.98 -24.25
N SER A 153 -6.61 -28.66 -25.25
CA SER A 153 -7.22 -29.08 -26.52
C SER A 153 -8.34 -30.11 -26.38
#